data_AF-A0A645CX48-F1
#
_entry.id   AF-A0A645CX48-F1
#
_cell.length_a   1.000
_cell.length_b   1.000
_cell.length_c   1.000
_cell.angle_alpha   90.00
_cell.angle_beta   90.00
_cell.angle_gamma   90.00
#
_symmetry.space_group_name_H-M   'P 1'
#
loop_
_entity.id
_entity.type
_entity.pdbx_description
1 polymer ?
#
loop_
_entity_poly.entity_id
_entity_poly.type
_entity_poly.pdbx_seq_one_letter_code
_entity_poly.pdbx_strand_id
1 'polypeptide(L)'
;MEKEARYRVRTKPQRVFVHRFGGLINHLLPFTINPNGAIFRWIDRLITLHDAVETYEASGQTLMQGVRMNNQFIGTGYHAQLRMLGDFGANLYTIEKVPRN
;
A
#
# COMPACT_ATOMS: atom_id res chain seq x y z
N MET A 1 16.03 -5.39 -18.95
CA MET A 1 17.02 -4.86 -17.98
C MET A 1 18.37 -5.48 -18.27
N GLU A 2 19.46 -4.70 -18.17
CA GLU A 2 20.84 -5.23 -18.20
C GLU A 2 21.06 -6.18 -17.02
N LYS A 3 21.62 -7.37 -17.26
CA LYS A 3 21.69 -8.45 -16.26
C LYS A 3 22.50 -8.07 -15.01
N GLU A 4 23.66 -7.44 -15.20
CA GLU A 4 24.61 -7.12 -14.13
C GLU A 4 24.37 -5.76 -13.47
N ALA A 5 23.52 -4.91 -14.07
CA ALA A 5 23.18 -3.63 -13.48
C ALA A 5 22.27 -3.82 -12.26
N ARG A 6 22.47 -3.00 -11.23
CA ARG A 6 21.53 -2.93 -10.11
C ARG A 6 20.36 -2.02 -10.45
N TYR A 7 19.18 -2.43 -10.02
CA TYR A 7 17.97 -1.64 -10.13
C TYR A 7 17.30 -1.54 -8.77
N ARG A 8 16.61 -0.44 -8.56
CA ARG A 8 15.78 -0.17 -7.40
C ARG A 8 14.33 -0.18 -7.83
N VAL A 9 13.54 -1.07 -7.23
CA VAL A 9 12.08 -1.13 -7.38
C VAL A 9 11.46 -0.44 -6.19
N ARG A 10 10.52 0.48 -6.43
CA ARG A 10 9.77 1.18 -5.37
C ARG A 10 8.30 1.21 -5.68
N THR A 11 7.47 0.97 -4.66
CA THR A 11 6.03 1.26 -4.72
C THR A 11 5.81 2.74 -4.51
N LYS A 12 4.93 3.34 -5.31
CA LYS A 12 4.44 4.70 -5.03
C LYS A 12 3.54 4.64 -3.79
N PRO A 13 3.80 5.46 -2.76
CA PRO A 13 2.94 5.51 -1.58
C PRO A 13 1.52 5.91 -2.00
N GLN A 14 0.55 5.10 -1.63
CA GLN A 14 -0.87 5.41 -1.81
C GLN A 14 -1.48 5.71 -0.44
N ARG A 15 -2.56 6.48 -0.44
CA ARG A 15 -3.32 6.77 0.77
C ARG A 15 -4.59 5.94 0.72
N VAL A 16 -4.78 5.09 1.72
CA VAL A 16 -6.04 4.38 1.91
C VAL A 16 -6.89 5.21 2.86
N PHE A 17 -8.03 5.69 2.37
CA PHE A 17 -8.96 6.48 3.17
C PHE A 17 -9.80 5.58 4.07
N VAL A 18 -9.99 6.02 5.31
CA VAL A 18 -10.66 5.26 6.38
C VAL A 18 -12.16 5.18 6.14
N HIS A 19 -12.76 6.14 5.43
CA HIS A 19 -14.18 6.09 5.04
C HIS A 19 -14.55 4.81 4.26
N ARG A 20 -13.59 4.17 3.56
CA ARG A 20 -13.82 2.91 2.86
C ARG A 20 -14.18 1.76 3.81
N PHE A 21 -13.81 1.88 5.08
CA PHE A 21 -14.16 0.95 6.15
C PHE A 21 -15.39 1.41 6.94
N GLY A 22 -16.19 2.36 6.44
CA GLY A 22 -17.31 2.97 7.18
C GLY A 22 -18.31 1.97 7.77
N GLY A 23 -18.61 0.87 7.07
CA GLY A 23 -19.46 -0.21 7.60
C GLY A 23 -18.81 -0.97 8.76
N LEU A 24 -17.51 -1.25 8.68
CA LEU A 24 -16.75 -1.90 9.74
C LEU A 24 -16.64 -1.01 10.98
N ILE A 25 -16.39 0.28 10.78
CA ILE A 25 -16.31 1.27 11.86
C ILE A 25 -17.66 1.39 12.56
N ASN A 26 -18.76 1.47 11.82
CA ASN A 26 -20.11 1.49 12.41
C ASN A 26 -20.47 0.19 13.12
N HIS A 27 -19.89 -0.95 12.74
CA HIS A 27 -20.09 -2.22 13.45
C HIS A 27 -19.33 -2.29 14.78
N LEU A 28 -18.16 -1.67 14.85
CA LEU A 28 -17.36 -1.54 16.08
C LEU A 28 -17.92 -0.49 17.05
N LEU A 29 -18.66 0.49 16.54
CA LEU A 29 -19.20 1.57 17.34
C LEU A 29 -20.59 1.24 17.87
N PRO A 30 -20.92 1.64 19.12
CA PRO A 30 -22.25 1.45 19.68
C PRO A 30 -23.32 2.39 19.07
N PHE A 31 -22.95 3.21 18.08
CA PHE A 31 -23.84 4.15 17.39
C PHE A 31 -23.41 4.31 15.92
N THR A 32 -24.38 4.62 15.05
CA THR A 32 -24.13 4.81 13.62
C THR A 32 -23.59 6.21 13.33
N ILE A 33 -22.40 6.29 12.77
CA ILE A 33 -21.85 7.55 12.25
C ILE A 33 -22.08 7.58 10.75
N ASN A 34 -22.54 8.73 10.23
CA ASN A 34 -22.67 8.93 8.80
C ASN A 34 -21.27 8.92 8.14
N PRO A 35 -20.93 7.94 7.29
CA PRO A 35 -19.64 7.85 6.61
C PRO A 35 -19.35 9.03 5.67
N ASN A 36 -20.40 9.75 5.23
CA ASN A 36 -20.30 10.96 4.42
C ASN A 36 -20.39 12.25 5.27
N GLY A 37 -20.43 12.13 6.60
CA GLY A 37 -20.55 13.23 7.55
C GLY A 37 -19.23 13.98 7.82
N ALA A 38 -19.33 15.12 8.49
CA ALA A 38 -18.15 15.94 8.83
C ALA A 38 -17.12 15.17 9.68
N ILE A 39 -17.58 14.31 10.59
CA ILE A 39 -16.73 13.53 11.49
C ILE A 39 -15.77 12.61 10.72
N PHE A 40 -16.27 11.88 9.71
CA PHE A 40 -15.42 11.01 8.89
C PHE A 40 -14.42 11.80 8.03
N ARG A 41 -14.81 12.98 7.51
CA ARG A 41 -13.86 13.86 6.81
C ARG A 41 -12.70 14.31 7.69
N TRP A 42 -12.95 14.53 8.99
CA TRP A 42 -11.91 14.85 9.96
C TRP A 42 -11.03 13.64 10.28
N ILE A 43 -11.62 12.46 10.48
CA ILE A 43 -10.90 11.21 10.73
C ILE A 43 -10.01 10.82 9.53
N ASP A 44 -10.50 10.93 8.29
CA ASP A 44 -9.73 10.68 7.07
C ASP A 44 -8.49 11.59 6.94
N ARG A 45 -8.54 12.77 7.58
CA ARG A 45 -7.44 13.74 7.58
C ARG A 45 -6.41 13.47 8.69
N LEU A 46 -6.84 12.88 9.81
CA LEU A 46 -5.99 12.51 10.95
C LEU A 46 -5.38 11.11 10.83
N ILE A 47 -6.15 10.16 10.29
CA ILE A 47 -5.78 8.75 10.16
C ILE A 47 -5.57 8.47 8.68
N THR A 48 -4.40 8.84 8.17
CA THR A 48 -3.90 8.33 6.90
C THR A 48 -3.06 7.10 7.16
N LEU A 49 -3.64 5.92 6.92
CA LEU A 49 -2.85 4.70 6.88
C LEU A 49 -1.88 4.84 5.69
N HIS A 50 -0.60 4.95 6.01
CA HIS A 50 0.45 4.91 4.99
C HIS A 50 0.40 3.54 4.34
N ASP A 51 0.10 3.50 3.04
CA ASP A 51 0.12 2.26 2.28
C ASP A 51 1.57 1.84 2.03
N ALA A 52 1.77 0.52 2.04
CA ALA A 52 3.06 -0.15 2.13
C ALA A 52 4.09 0.39 1.12
N VAL A 53 5.07 1.14 1.62
CA VAL A 53 6.22 1.57 0.83
C VAL A 53 7.23 0.43 0.78
N GLU A 54 7.11 -0.43 -0.23
CA GLU A 54 8.11 -1.46 -0.53
C GLU A 54 9.26 -0.84 -1.34
N THR A 55 10.50 -1.15 -0.96
CA THR A 55 11.70 -0.83 -1.75
C THR A 55 12.59 -2.07 -1.81
N TYR A 56 12.99 -2.45 -3.02
CA TYR A 56 13.90 -3.57 -3.27
C TYR A 56 15.05 -3.11 -4.15
N GLU A 57 16.26 -3.61 -3.89
CA GLU A 57 17.39 -3.49 -4.80
C GLU A 57 17.86 -4.87 -5.23
N ALA A 58 17.97 -5.08 -6.53
CA ALA A 58 18.37 -6.37 -7.09
C ALA A 58 19.06 -6.18 -8.44
N SER A 59 19.76 -7.21 -8.91
CA SER A 59 20.29 -7.23 -10.26
C SER A 59 19.15 -7.31 -11.28
N GLY A 60 19.40 -6.83 -12.51
CA GLY A 60 18.43 -6.96 -13.60
C GLY A 60 18.07 -8.42 -13.89
N GLN A 61 19.01 -9.36 -13.70
CA GLN A 61 18.73 -10.79 -13.85
C GLN A 61 17.72 -11.29 -12.81
N THR A 62 17.89 -10.92 -11.54
CA THR A 62 16.97 -11.32 -10.47
C THR A 62 15.58 -10.73 -10.67
N LEU A 63 15.46 -9.44 -11.03
CA LEU A 63 14.16 -8.82 -11.26
C LEU A 63 13.38 -9.44 -12.44
N MET A 64 14.08 -9.91 -13.47
CA MET A 64 13.45 -10.60 -14.61
C MET A 64 12.90 -11.98 -14.25
N GLN A 65 13.34 -12.59 -13.15
CA GLN A 65 12.76 -13.84 -12.63
C GLN A 65 11.47 -13.60 -11.84
N GLY A 66 11.16 -12.36 -11.51
CA GLY A 66 9.98 -11.96 -10.76
C GLY A 66 10.32 -11.16 -9.51
N VAL A 67 9.31 -10.51 -8.94
CA VAL A 67 9.42 -9.74 -7.70
C VAL A 67 8.42 -10.28 -6.71
N ARG A 68 8.89 -10.68 -5.53
CA ARG A 68 8.01 -11.08 -4.43
C ARG A 68 7.42 -9.84 -3.79
N MET A 69 6.13 -9.68 -3.98
CA MET A 69 5.31 -8.59 -3.46
C MET A 69 4.83 -8.89 -2.04
N ASN A 70 4.57 -7.87 -1.19
CA ASN A 70 3.93 -8.14 0.09
C ASN A 70 2.50 -8.65 -0.10
N ASN A 71 2.04 -9.40 0.89
CA ASN A 71 0.71 -9.96 0.90
C ASN A 71 -0.38 -8.88 0.91
N GLN A 72 -1.51 -9.18 0.30
CA GLN A 72 -2.70 -8.34 0.30
C GLN A 72 -3.61 -8.60 1.52
N PHE A 73 -3.44 -9.76 2.16
CA PHE A 73 -4.23 -10.17 3.31
C PHE A 73 -3.34 -10.77 4.41
N ILE A 74 -3.67 -10.45 5.66
CA ILE A 74 -3.11 -11.08 6.85
C ILE A 74 -4.26 -11.31 7.84
N GLY A 75 -4.33 -12.50 8.43
CA GLY A 75 -5.47 -12.89 9.28
C GLY A 75 -5.60 -12.12 10.60
N THR A 76 -4.65 -11.25 10.93
CA THR A 76 -4.58 -10.51 12.19
C THR A 76 -4.96 -9.02 12.08
N GLY A 77 -5.42 -8.56 10.91
CA GLY A 77 -5.91 -7.19 10.71
C GLY A 77 -4.96 -6.29 9.92
N TYR A 78 -4.97 -4.98 10.21
CA TYR A 78 -4.14 -4.01 9.49
C TYR A 78 -2.65 -4.15 9.87
N HIS A 79 -1.80 -4.12 8.85
CA HIS A 79 -0.36 -4.00 9.01
C HIS A 79 0.18 -2.95 8.03
N ALA A 80 1.13 -2.11 8.45
CA ALA A 80 1.65 -1.01 7.61
C ALA A 80 2.38 -1.48 6.34
N GLN A 81 2.78 -2.75 6.29
CA GLN A 81 3.39 -3.38 5.11
C GLN A 81 2.40 -4.21 4.29
N LEU A 82 1.12 -4.25 4.69
CA LEU A 82 0.08 -4.94 3.96
C LEU A 82 -0.32 -4.14 2.74
N ARG A 83 -0.48 -4.81 1.61
CA ARG A 83 -0.96 -4.19 0.37
C ARG A 83 -2.49 -4.16 0.37
N MET A 84 -3.07 -3.10 0.91
CA MET A 84 -4.53 -2.96 0.97
C MET A 84 -5.11 -2.49 -0.36
N LEU A 85 -5.27 -3.43 -1.29
CA LEU A 85 -5.99 -3.20 -2.53
C LEU A 85 -7.48 -3.49 -2.33
N GLY A 86 -8.32 -2.56 -2.76
CA GLY A 86 -9.75 -2.84 -2.96
C GLY A 86 -9.97 -3.58 -4.28
N ASP A 87 -11.23 -3.90 -4.59
CA ASP A 87 -11.60 -4.48 -5.88
C ASP A 87 -11.09 -3.61 -7.04
N PHE A 88 -10.48 -4.27 -8.03
CA PHE A 88 -9.82 -3.62 -9.18
C PHE A 88 -8.68 -2.65 -8.79
N GLY A 89 -8.16 -2.74 -7.57
CA GLY A 89 -7.05 -1.95 -7.09
C GLY A 89 -5.71 -2.39 -7.69
N ALA A 90 -4.83 -1.43 -7.92
CA ALA A 90 -3.47 -1.67 -8.35
C ALA A 90 -2.49 -0.73 -7.65
N ASN A 91 -1.27 -1.21 -7.44
CA ASN A 91 -0.14 -0.41 -6.97
C ASN A 91 0.75 -0.03 -8.15
N LEU A 92 1.24 1.21 -8.15
CA LEU A 92 2.21 1.68 -9.13
C LEU A 92 3.63 1.42 -8.65
N TYR A 93 4.43 0.76 -9.49
CA TYR A 93 5.85 0.49 -9.24
C TYR A 93 6.73 1.30 -10.18
N THR A 94 7.80 1.87 -9.65
CA THR A 94 8.87 2.50 -10.42
C THR A 94 10.13 1.67 -10.29
N ILE A 95 10.81 1.43 -11.42
CA ILE A 95 12.09 0.73 -11.45
C ILE A 95 13.15 1.64 -12.05
N GLU A 96 14.20 1.90 -11.26
CA GLU A 96 15.26 2.84 -11.61
C GLU A 96 16.61 2.12 -11.59
N LYS A 97 17.47 2.36 -12.59
CA LYS A 97 18.85 1.85 -12.58
C LYS A 97 19.64 2.62 -11.50
N VAL A 98 20.28 1.90 -10.60
CA VAL A 98 21.11 2.50 -9.54
C VAL A 98 22.48 2.85 -10.14
N PRO A 99 22.98 4.09 -9.98
CA PRO A 99 24.33 4.44 -10.44
C PRO A 99 25.38 3.59 -9.73
N ARG A 100 26.37 3.13 -10.50
CA ARG A 100 27.53 2.42 -9.97
C ARG A 100 28.49 3.47 -9.41
N ASN A 101 28.62 3.53 -8.08
CA ASN A 101 29.69 4.29 -7.42
C ASN A 101 31.06 3.68 -7.76
#